data_AF-A0A7X5Q4H8-F1
#
_entry.id   AF-A0A7X5Q4H8-F1
#
_cell.length_a   1.000
_cell.length_b   1.000
_cell.length_c   1.000
_cell.angle_alpha   90.00
_cell.angle_beta   90.00
_cell.angle_gamma   90.00
#
_symmetry.space_group_name_H-M   'P 1'
#
loop_
_entity.id
_entity.type
_entity.pdbx_description
1 polymer ?
#
loop_
_entity_poly.entity_id
_entity_poly.type
_entity_poly.pdbx_seq_one_letter_code
_entity_poly.pdbx_strand_id
1 'polypeptide(L)'
;MPRFFIADKPTPVLNTPDFQGVFGTHPLPLDKEGLLRPIEMVALQGTKFEFVRQMSAHIFEVKTQDYLHGPLYIDARFVSETNENTPNRPKILPSSETILSRLKNALGLPYIWGGNWGRGIPEIHQFYGSNLKPQHKIIQTLSGLDCSGLLYEATNGFIPRNTSELLIYGKKVPHFDHVKPLDILVWPGHVVIVLTPTTTIESLYGQGVILSDLHDRLHQLSSTKFIIRRFLFE
;
A
#
# COMPACT_ATOMS: atom_id res chain seq x y z
N MET A 1 3.36 22.00 -23.34
CA MET A 1 4.18 20.78 -23.12
C MET A 1 3.62 20.06 -21.91
N PRO A 2 3.58 18.71 -21.91
CA PRO A 2 3.17 17.96 -20.73
C PRO A 2 4.09 18.29 -19.55
N ARG A 3 3.49 18.44 -18.36
CA ARG A 3 4.22 18.68 -17.11
C ARG A 3 4.35 17.38 -16.35
N PHE A 4 5.50 17.17 -15.72
CA PHE A 4 5.76 15.97 -14.95
C PHE A 4 6.23 16.35 -13.55
N PHE A 5 5.99 15.45 -12.60
CA PHE A 5 6.42 15.59 -11.22
C PHE A 5 7.03 14.29 -10.71
N ILE A 6 7.89 14.39 -9.70
CA ILE A 6 8.49 13.25 -9.03
C ILE A 6 8.28 13.34 -7.52
N ALA A 7 7.93 12.23 -6.89
CA ALA A 7 7.81 12.13 -5.43
C ALA A 7 9.16 12.36 -4.74
N ASP A 8 9.30 13.45 -4.00
CA ASP A 8 10.52 13.73 -3.23
C ASP A 8 10.59 12.91 -1.94
N LYS A 9 9.42 12.44 -1.50
CA LYS A 9 9.18 11.70 -0.26
C LYS A 9 7.93 10.84 -0.44
N PRO A 10 7.53 10.00 0.55
CA PRO A 10 6.28 9.27 0.47
C PRO A 10 5.09 10.22 0.25
N THR A 11 4.38 10.05 -0.85
CA THR A 11 3.32 10.98 -1.30
C THR A 11 1.95 10.31 -1.19
N PRO A 12 1.02 10.84 -0.39
CA PRO A 12 -0.35 10.34 -0.38
C PRO A 12 -1.00 10.51 -1.75
N VAL A 13 -1.61 9.44 -2.26
CA VAL A 13 -2.39 9.45 -3.49
C VAL A 13 -3.84 9.17 -3.14
N LEU A 14 -4.71 10.13 -3.45
CA LEU A 14 -6.13 10.09 -3.12
C LEU A 14 -6.98 9.94 -4.39
N ASN A 15 -8.19 9.39 -4.23
CA ASN A 15 -9.24 9.39 -5.26
C ASN A 15 -10.14 10.65 -5.21
N THR A 16 -9.82 11.61 -4.35
CA THR A 16 -10.51 12.88 -4.20
C THR A 16 -9.52 14.03 -4.15
N PRO A 17 -9.85 15.22 -4.70
CA PRO A 17 -9.03 16.41 -4.53
C PRO A 17 -9.12 17.02 -3.11
N ASP A 18 -10.05 16.57 -2.26
CA ASP A 18 -10.31 17.18 -0.94
C ASP A 18 -9.35 16.68 0.17
N PHE A 19 -8.07 16.98 0.04
CA PHE A 19 -7.07 16.63 1.05
C PHE A 19 -7.36 17.27 2.41
N GLN A 20 -7.91 18.49 2.43
CA GLN A 20 -8.24 19.20 3.66
C GLN A 20 -9.39 18.50 4.42
N GLY A 21 -10.44 18.06 3.70
CA GLY A 21 -11.52 17.29 4.30
C GLY A 21 -11.05 15.93 4.83
N VAL A 22 -10.12 15.28 4.12
CA VAL A 22 -9.57 13.96 4.47
C VAL A 22 -8.64 14.02 5.68
N PHE A 23 -7.67 14.94 5.68
CA PHE A 23 -6.61 14.97 6.68
C PHE A 23 -6.77 16.07 7.73
N GLY A 24 -7.47 17.16 7.43
CA GLY A 24 -7.50 18.36 8.26
C GLY A 24 -8.71 18.49 9.18
N THR A 25 -9.64 17.54 9.15
CA THR A 25 -10.84 17.56 9.98
C THR A 25 -10.63 16.87 11.33
N HIS A 26 -11.43 17.29 12.32
CA HIS A 26 -11.56 16.58 13.59
C HIS A 26 -13.04 16.45 13.96
N PRO A 27 -13.58 15.23 14.11
CA PRO A 27 -12.93 13.93 13.87
C PRO A 27 -12.53 13.71 12.40
N LEU A 28 -11.66 12.74 12.13
CA LEU A 28 -11.33 12.29 10.76
C LEU A 28 -12.60 11.70 10.10
N PRO A 29 -12.74 11.79 8.77
CA PRO A 29 -13.95 11.36 8.05
C PRO A 29 -13.90 9.86 7.78
N LEU A 30 -13.90 9.07 8.85
CA LEU A 30 -13.89 7.62 8.78
C LEU A 30 -15.28 7.10 8.38
N ASP A 31 -15.32 6.02 7.60
CA ASP A 31 -16.58 5.33 7.30
C ASP A 31 -17.09 4.53 8.52
N LYS A 32 -18.18 3.78 8.33
CA LYS A 32 -18.78 2.94 9.38
C LYS A 32 -17.85 1.80 9.84
N GLU A 33 -16.86 1.44 9.03
CA GLU A 33 -15.77 0.51 9.35
C GLU A 33 -14.54 1.23 9.94
N GLY A 34 -14.62 2.53 10.24
CA GLY A 34 -13.48 3.26 10.80
C GLY A 34 -12.32 3.45 9.80
N LEU A 35 -12.58 3.35 8.50
CA LEU A 35 -11.57 3.43 7.44
C LEU A 35 -11.59 4.76 6.70
N LEU A 36 -10.39 5.24 6.35
CA LEU A 36 -10.20 6.43 5.52
C LEU A 36 -10.18 6.04 4.03
N ARG A 37 -11.38 5.84 3.46
CA ARG A 37 -11.58 5.37 2.07
C ARG A 37 -10.98 6.21 0.95
N PRO A 38 -10.77 7.52 1.10
CA PRO A 38 -10.23 8.30 -0.01
C PRO A 38 -8.77 8.01 -0.38
N ILE A 39 -8.05 7.24 0.45
CA ILE A 39 -6.65 6.87 0.21
C ILE A 39 -6.60 5.67 -0.75
N GLU A 40 -5.91 5.84 -1.88
CA GLU A 40 -5.63 4.75 -2.82
C GLU A 40 -4.31 4.07 -2.48
N MET A 41 -3.25 4.87 -2.30
CA MET A 41 -1.92 4.38 -1.92
C MET A 41 -1.03 5.51 -1.39
N VAL A 42 0.15 5.13 -0.90
CA VAL A 42 1.28 6.03 -0.70
C VAL A 42 2.29 5.79 -1.81
N ALA A 43 2.47 6.75 -2.71
CA ALA A 43 3.52 6.67 -3.72
C ALA A 43 4.90 6.69 -3.07
N LEU A 44 5.76 5.77 -3.51
CA LEU A 44 7.13 5.69 -3.02
C LEU A 44 7.95 6.85 -3.58
N GLN A 45 8.99 7.24 -2.84
CA GLN A 45 9.93 8.25 -3.31
C GLN A 45 10.48 7.87 -4.70
N GLY A 46 10.53 8.86 -5.61
CA GLY A 46 10.91 8.66 -7.00
C GLY A 46 9.76 8.27 -7.94
N THR A 47 8.55 7.99 -7.44
CA THR A 47 7.39 7.77 -8.32
C THR A 47 7.15 9.00 -9.18
N LYS A 48 7.07 8.78 -10.49
CA LYS A 48 6.82 9.83 -11.49
C LYS A 48 5.32 9.97 -11.73
N PHE A 49 4.90 11.21 -11.88
CA PHE A 49 3.54 11.60 -12.19
C PHE A 49 3.49 12.43 -13.47
N GLU A 50 2.52 12.13 -14.32
CA GLU A 50 2.10 13.01 -15.40
C GLU A 50 1.00 13.93 -14.88
N PHE A 51 1.17 15.23 -15.03
CA PHE A 51 0.18 16.22 -14.63
C PHE A 51 -1.00 16.24 -15.59
N VAL A 52 -2.21 16.16 -15.05
CA VAL A 52 -3.45 16.28 -15.82
C VAL A 52 -3.99 17.71 -15.72
N ARG A 53 -4.28 18.16 -14.50
CA ARG A 53 -4.77 19.51 -14.23
C ARG A 53 -4.56 19.92 -12.78
N GLN A 54 -4.62 21.23 -12.53
CA GLN A 54 -4.57 21.80 -11.21
C GLN A 54 -5.98 21.93 -10.64
N MET A 55 -6.21 21.37 -9.45
CA MET A 55 -7.50 21.42 -8.75
C MET A 55 -7.56 22.57 -7.74
N SER A 56 -6.42 22.89 -7.12
CA SER A 56 -6.26 24.03 -6.21
C SER A 56 -4.80 24.51 -6.21
N ALA A 57 -4.43 25.46 -5.34
CA ALA A 57 -3.05 25.95 -5.23
C ALA A 57 -2.02 24.83 -5.04
N HIS A 58 -2.38 23.77 -4.32
CA HIS A 58 -1.48 22.66 -4.00
C HIS A 58 -1.98 21.30 -4.46
N ILE A 59 -3.23 21.14 -4.92
CA ILE A 59 -3.74 19.83 -5.31
C ILE A 59 -3.74 19.68 -6.82
N PHE A 60 -3.09 18.62 -7.31
CA PHE A 60 -3.00 18.26 -8.72
C PHE A 60 -3.72 16.94 -8.99
N GLU A 61 -4.44 16.88 -10.09
CA GLU A 61 -4.84 15.62 -10.70
C GLU A 61 -3.68 15.09 -11.55
N VAL A 62 -3.37 13.81 -11.41
CA VAL A 62 -2.20 13.18 -12.03
C VAL A 62 -2.51 11.78 -12.57
N LYS A 63 -1.59 11.27 -13.38
CA LYS A 63 -1.49 9.85 -13.75
C LYS A 63 -0.13 9.31 -13.34
N THR A 64 -0.05 8.02 -13.05
CA THR A 64 1.22 7.33 -12.82
C THR A 64 1.16 5.90 -13.33
N GLN A 65 2.31 5.31 -13.67
CA GLN A 65 2.40 3.90 -14.03
C GLN A 65 2.42 2.96 -12.81
N ASP A 66 2.53 3.52 -11.60
CA ASP A 66 2.54 2.75 -10.36
C ASP A 66 1.13 2.41 -9.85
N TYR A 67 0.10 3.07 -10.37
CA TYR A 67 -1.30 2.86 -10.01
C TYR A 67 -2.22 3.30 -11.15
N LEU A 68 -3.05 2.39 -11.64
CA LEU A 68 -3.79 2.57 -12.91
C LEU A 68 -5.30 2.83 -12.72
N HIS A 69 -5.77 2.98 -11.48
CA HIS A 69 -7.20 3.02 -11.17
C HIS A 69 -7.66 4.42 -10.76
N GLY A 70 -8.71 4.92 -11.42
CA GLY A 70 -9.40 6.16 -11.05
C GLY A 70 -8.67 7.46 -11.39
N PRO A 71 -9.32 8.61 -11.22
CA PRO A 71 -8.60 9.88 -11.14
C PRO A 71 -7.76 9.89 -9.86
N LEU A 72 -6.50 10.32 -9.98
CA LEU A 72 -5.56 10.36 -8.87
C LEU A 72 -5.22 11.79 -8.52
N TYR A 73 -5.16 12.09 -7.23
CA TYR A 73 -4.85 13.40 -6.71
C TYR A 73 -3.66 13.33 -5.77
N ILE A 74 -2.75 14.29 -5.93
CA ILE A 74 -1.58 14.48 -5.06
C ILE A 74 -1.49 15.93 -4.60
N ASP A 75 -0.76 16.13 -3.51
CA ASP A 75 -0.37 17.45 -3.04
C ASP A 75 1.03 17.82 -3.55
N ALA A 76 1.10 18.93 -4.27
CA ALA A 76 2.28 19.52 -4.88
C ALA A 76 3.43 19.74 -3.89
N ARG A 77 3.16 19.85 -2.58
CA ARG A 77 4.17 20.01 -1.54
C ARG A 77 4.99 18.74 -1.26
N PHE A 78 4.60 17.60 -1.82
CA PHE A 78 5.31 16.32 -1.72
C PHE A 78 6.16 15.98 -2.95
N VAL A 79 6.12 16.82 -3.99
CA VAL A 79 6.72 16.51 -5.29
C VAL A 79 7.50 17.70 -5.85
N SER A 80 8.47 17.40 -6.70
CA SER A 80 9.22 18.40 -7.47
C SER A 80 8.89 18.28 -8.95
N GLU A 81 8.88 19.40 -9.66
CA GLU A 81 8.68 19.42 -11.11
C GLU A 81 9.86 18.73 -11.82
N THR A 82 9.54 17.96 -12.85
CA THR A 82 10.51 17.22 -13.64
C THR A 82 10.09 17.22 -15.12
N ASN A 83 10.87 16.57 -15.97
CA ASN A 83 10.59 16.51 -17.40
C ASN A 83 10.21 15.10 -17.86
N GLU A 84 9.77 15.01 -19.11
CA GLU A 84 9.34 13.76 -19.74
C GLU A 84 10.45 12.70 -19.79
N ASN A 85 11.72 13.12 -19.91
CA ASN A 85 12.86 12.23 -20.04
C ASN A 85 13.31 11.64 -18.69
N THR A 86 12.81 12.15 -17.57
CA THR A 86 13.08 11.56 -16.26
C THR A 86 12.54 10.12 -16.23
N PRO A 87 13.39 9.11 -15.95
CA PRO A 87 12.94 7.73 -15.94
C PRO A 87 11.97 7.48 -14.77
N ASN A 88 11.09 6.49 -14.94
CA ASN A 88 10.30 5.99 -13.82
C ASN A 88 11.24 5.35 -12.77
N ARG A 89 10.79 5.34 -11.51
CA ARG A 89 11.48 4.64 -10.43
C ARG A 89 11.71 3.17 -10.84
N PRO A 90 12.94 2.64 -10.68
CA PRO A 90 13.21 1.25 -10.98
C PRO A 90 12.50 0.35 -9.95
N LYS A 91 11.73 -0.62 -10.45
CA LYS A 91 11.10 -1.67 -9.64
C LYS A 91 12.07 -2.84 -9.51
N ILE A 92 13.02 -2.71 -8.56
CA ILE A 92 14.01 -3.75 -8.28
C ILE A 92 13.47 -4.65 -7.17
N LEU A 93 13.31 -5.93 -7.48
CA LEU A 93 12.92 -6.95 -6.51
C LEU A 93 14.06 -7.16 -5.50
N PRO A 94 13.83 -6.95 -4.19
CA PRO A 94 14.82 -7.28 -3.16
C PRO A 94 15.03 -8.80 -3.06
N SER A 95 16.12 -9.23 -2.43
CA SER A 95 16.34 -10.66 -2.16
C SER A 95 15.24 -11.26 -1.28
N SER A 96 15.02 -12.56 -1.39
CA SER A 96 14.08 -13.32 -0.57
C SER A 96 14.28 -13.06 0.93
N GLU A 97 15.53 -13.04 1.40
CA GLU A 97 15.87 -12.75 2.80
C GLU A 97 15.50 -11.32 3.19
N THR A 98 15.72 -10.36 2.30
CA THR A 98 15.37 -8.95 2.53
C THR A 98 13.86 -8.78 2.66
N ILE A 99 13.08 -9.42 1.78
CA ILE A 99 11.61 -9.37 1.83
C ILE A 99 11.12 -10.00 3.14
N LEU A 100 11.59 -11.20 3.49
CA LEU A 100 11.22 -11.90 4.72
C LEU A 100 11.58 -11.09 5.98
N SER A 101 12.74 -10.44 5.99
CA SER A 101 13.16 -9.56 7.08
C SER A 101 12.23 -8.35 7.23
N ARG A 102 11.89 -7.69 6.12
CA ARG A 102 10.95 -6.54 6.12
C ARG A 102 9.56 -6.93 6.60
N LEU A 103 9.06 -8.09 6.17
CA LEU A 103 7.77 -8.62 6.64
C LEU A 103 7.78 -8.83 8.16
N LYS A 104 8.82 -9.46 8.70
CA LYS A 104 8.97 -9.65 10.16
C LYS A 104 9.05 -8.33 10.91
N ASN A 105 9.77 -7.34 10.37
CA ASN A 105 9.89 -6.01 10.99
C ASN A 105 8.58 -5.21 10.98
N ALA A 106 7.61 -5.59 10.15
CA ALA A 106 6.28 -4.97 10.11
C ALA A 106 5.33 -5.54 11.17
N LEU A 107 5.71 -6.60 11.91
CA LEU A 107 4.85 -7.23 12.90
C LEU A 107 4.35 -6.22 13.95
N GLY A 108 3.04 -6.22 14.19
CA GLY A 108 2.39 -5.31 15.13
C GLY A 108 2.07 -3.91 14.58
N LEU A 109 2.46 -3.60 13.33
CA LEU A 109 2.00 -2.36 12.69
C LEU A 109 0.48 -2.39 12.48
N PRO A 110 -0.22 -1.26 12.66
CA PRO A 110 -1.67 -1.21 12.56
C PRO A 110 -2.14 -1.34 11.12
N TYR A 111 -3.39 -1.80 10.96
CA TYR A 111 -4.05 -1.81 9.67
C TYR A 111 -4.47 -0.38 9.29
N ILE A 112 -4.05 0.09 8.11
CA ILE A 112 -4.48 1.37 7.53
C ILE A 112 -4.89 1.13 6.09
N TRP A 113 -6.16 1.44 5.76
CA TRP A 113 -6.66 1.38 4.39
C TRP A 113 -5.83 2.26 3.45
N GLY A 114 -5.41 1.71 2.31
CA GLY A 114 -4.54 2.41 1.37
C GLY A 114 -3.08 2.50 1.84
N GLY A 115 -2.76 2.03 3.05
CA GLY A 115 -1.42 2.09 3.64
C GLY A 115 -0.45 1.10 2.99
N ASN A 116 0.67 1.61 2.48
CA ASN A 116 1.82 0.82 2.01
C ASN A 116 3.16 1.46 2.42
N TRP A 117 3.14 2.22 3.53
CA TRP A 117 4.30 2.90 4.10
C TRP A 117 4.19 2.91 5.62
N GLY A 118 4.66 1.85 6.28
CA GLY A 118 4.35 1.56 7.68
C GLY A 118 4.86 2.61 8.67
N ARG A 119 5.88 3.38 8.27
CA ARG A 119 6.47 4.47 9.09
C ARG A 119 5.59 5.71 9.16
N GLY A 120 4.64 5.85 8.23
CA GLY A 120 3.81 7.03 8.06
C GLY A 120 4.53 8.26 7.52
N ILE A 121 3.75 9.33 7.39
CA ILE A 121 4.08 10.54 6.63
C ILE A 121 3.83 11.74 7.55
N PRO A 122 4.84 12.15 8.35
CA PRO A 122 4.68 13.23 9.33
C PRO A 122 4.31 14.57 8.68
N GLU A 123 4.67 14.78 7.41
CA GLU A 123 4.34 15.97 6.63
C GLU A 123 2.82 16.15 6.47
N ILE A 124 2.02 15.08 6.47
CA ILE A 124 0.55 15.23 6.44
C ILE A 124 0.10 16.05 7.64
N HIS A 125 0.62 15.74 8.83
CA HIS A 125 0.30 16.48 10.03
C HIS A 125 0.86 17.91 9.99
N GLN A 126 2.01 18.16 9.36
CA GLN A 126 2.53 19.52 9.20
C GLN A 126 1.66 20.37 8.27
N PHE A 127 1.11 19.75 7.22
CA PHE A 127 0.39 20.44 6.15
C PHE A 127 -1.10 20.58 6.40
N TYR A 128 -1.69 19.64 7.14
CA TYR A 128 -3.13 19.54 7.37
C TYR A 128 -3.50 19.39 8.84
N GLY A 129 -2.51 19.18 9.73
CA GLY A 129 -2.77 18.75 11.10
C GLY A 129 -3.61 19.71 11.92
N SER A 130 -4.49 19.10 12.72
CA SER A 130 -5.15 19.67 13.88
C SER A 130 -4.64 18.95 15.14
N ASN A 131 -4.94 19.47 16.34
CA ASN A 131 -4.54 18.84 17.61
C ASN A 131 -5.31 17.51 17.82
N LEU A 132 -4.81 16.41 17.27
CA LEU A 132 -5.41 15.09 17.33
C LEU A 132 -4.88 14.24 18.51
N LYS A 133 -5.73 13.35 19.02
CA LYS A 133 -5.32 12.26 19.93
C LYS A 133 -4.31 11.33 19.22
N PRO A 134 -3.38 10.67 19.95
CA PRO A 134 -2.34 9.84 19.36
C PRO A 134 -2.85 8.76 18.38
N GLN A 135 -3.94 8.07 18.71
CA GLN A 135 -4.54 7.04 17.85
C GLN A 135 -5.04 7.57 16.50
N HIS A 136 -5.56 8.80 16.46
CA HIS A 136 -5.99 9.43 15.21
C HIS A 136 -4.79 9.97 14.43
N LYS A 137 -3.67 10.24 15.11
CA LYS A 137 -2.42 10.63 14.44
C LYS A 137 -1.91 9.50 13.55
N ILE A 138 -1.95 8.25 14.03
CA ILE A 138 -1.56 7.07 13.24
C ILE A 138 -2.36 6.99 11.93
N ILE A 139 -3.68 7.17 12.01
CA ILE A 139 -4.55 7.15 10.82
C ILE A 139 -4.27 8.36 9.93
N GLN A 140 -4.19 9.56 10.50
CA GLN A 140 -3.92 10.78 9.75
C GLN A 140 -2.60 10.71 8.99
N THR A 141 -1.52 10.23 9.62
CA THR A 141 -0.20 10.12 9.00
C THR A 141 -0.01 8.86 8.17
N LEU A 142 -1.07 8.04 8.01
CA LEU A 142 -1.01 6.77 7.29
C LEU A 142 0.09 5.82 7.81
N SER A 143 0.31 5.81 9.14
CA SER A 143 1.34 5.02 9.81
C SER A 143 0.89 3.57 10.00
N GLY A 144 0.77 2.83 8.90
CA GLY A 144 0.36 1.43 8.91
C GLY A 144 0.22 0.85 7.52
N LEU A 145 -0.24 -0.39 7.46
CA LEU A 145 -0.26 -1.19 6.22
C LEU A 145 -1.59 -1.87 6.04
N ASP A 146 -2.16 -1.84 4.84
CA ASP A 146 -3.22 -2.77 4.47
C ASP A 146 -2.63 -4.12 4.00
N CYS A 147 -3.51 -5.05 3.63
CA CYS A 147 -3.12 -6.42 3.31
C CYS A 147 -2.13 -6.50 2.15
N SER A 148 -2.43 -5.87 1.01
CA SER A 148 -1.50 -5.87 -0.13
C SER A 148 -0.38 -4.84 0.03
N GLY A 149 -0.61 -3.77 0.77
CA GLY A 149 0.37 -2.75 1.11
C GLY A 149 1.55 -3.28 1.92
N LEU A 150 1.33 -4.28 2.79
CA LEU A 150 2.38 -5.00 3.49
C LEU A 150 3.39 -5.63 2.51
N LEU A 151 2.90 -6.38 1.52
CA LEU A 151 3.76 -7.01 0.52
C LEU A 151 4.36 -5.98 -0.44
N TYR A 152 3.60 -4.95 -0.80
CA TYR A 152 4.06 -3.86 -1.64
C TYR A 152 5.25 -3.13 -1.02
N GLU A 153 5.18 -2.77 0.27
CA GLU A 153 6.29 -2.15 0.99
C GLU A 153 7.49 -3.11 1.09
N ALA A 154 7.27 -4.37 1.49
CA ALA A 154 8.35 -5.34 1.66
C ALA A 154 9.15 -5.57 0.36
N THR A 155 8.47 -5.53 -0.78
CA THR A 155 9.05 -5.71 -2.12
C THR A 155 9.48 -4.40 -2.79
N ASN A 156 9.44 -3.26 -2.08
CA ASN A 156 9.79 -1.94 -2.64
C ASN A 156 8.98 -1.58 -3.90
N GLY A 157 7.68 -1.89 -3.87
CA GLY A 157 6.73 -1.65 -4.96
C GLY A 157 7.02 -2.44 -6.23
N PHE A 158 7.69 -3.59 -6.12
CA PHE A 158 7.90 -4.50 -7.26
C PHE A 158 6.60 -5.19 -7.69
N ILE A 159 5.77 -5.58 -6.72
CA ILE A 159 4.51 -6.27 -6.97
C ILE A 159 3.36 -5.28 -7.21
N PRO A 160 2.25 -5.71 -7.85
CA PRO A 160 1.05 -4.89 -8.00
C PRO A 160 0.47 -4.41 -6.66
N ARG A 161 -0.11 -3.20 -6.62
CA ARG A 161 -0.61 -2.59 -5.37
C ARG A 161 -1.90 -3.23 -4.87
N ASN A 162 -2.77 -3.66 -5.80
CA ASN A 162 -4.12 -4.10 -5.49
C ASN A 162 -4.26 -5.62 -5.54
N THR A 163 -5.09 -6.17 -4.65
CA THR A 163 -5.37 -7.62 -4.61
C THR A 163 -6.01 -8.14 -5.90
N SER A 164 -6.79 -7.31 -6.60
CA SER A 164 -7.37 -7.63 -7.91
C SER A 164 -6.31 -7.97 -8.96
N GLU A 165 -5.17 -7.28 -8.94
CA GLU A 165 -4.04 -7.53 -9.84
C GLU A 165 -3.21 -8.73 -9.36
N LEU A 166 -3.05 -8.88 -8.05
CA LEU A 166 -2.38 -10.03 -7.45
C LEU A 166 -3.06 -11.37 -7.78
N LEU A 167 -4.37 -11.37 -8.04
CA LEU A 167 -5.10 -12.56 -8.47
C LEU A 167 -4.53 -13.20 -9.74
N ILE A 168 -3.89 -12.44 -10.63
CA ILE A 168 -3.33 -12.95 -11.88
C ILE A 168 -1.82 -12.76 -12.00
N TYR A 169 -1.19 -12.16 -10.98
CA TYR A 169 0.25 -11.90 -10.95
C TYR A 169 1.05 -13.16 -10.61
N GLY A 170 2.20 -13.34 -11.28
CA GLY A 170 3.09 -14.47 -11.06
C GLY A 170 2.53 -15.81 -11.55
N LYS A 171 3.15 -16.92 -11.12
CA LYS A 171 2.74 -18.28 -11.48
C LYS A 171 1.73 -18.82 -10.47
N LYS A 172 0.73 -19.55 -10.95
CA LYS A 172 -0.21 -20.28 -10.09
C LYS A 172 0.53 -21.45 -9.44
N VAL A 173 0.39 -21.61 -8.13
CA VAL A 173 0.82 -22.83 -7.43
C VAL A 173 -0.39 -23.78 -7.34
N PRO A 174 -0.28 -25.03 -7.83
CA PRO A 174 -1.43 -25.89 -8.05
C PRO A 174 -2.02 -26.50 -6.77
N HIS A 175 -1.19 -26.73 -5.75
CA HIS A 175 -1.58 -27.43 -4.53
C HIS A 175 -0.91 -26.81 -3.30
N PHE A 176 -1.57 -26.89 -2.14
CA PHE A 176 -1.05 -26.31 -0.90
C PHE A 176 0.23 -27.00 -0.42
N ASP A 177 0.41 -28.29 -0.71
CA ASP A 177 1.65 -29.03 -0.38
C ASP A 177 2.90 -28.45 -1.08
N HIS A 178 2.72 -27.62 -2.10
CA HIS A 178 3.82 -27.00 -2.86
C HIS A 178 4.10 -25.57 -2.43
N VAL A 179 3.43 -25.09 -1.38
CA VAL A 179 3.61 -23.75 -0.84
C VAL A 179 5.02 -23.57 -0.29
N LYS A 180 5.62 -22.43 -0.61
CA LYS A 180 6.95 -22.00 -0.15
C LYS A 180 6.86 -20.63 0.49
N PRO A 181 7.85 -20.23 1.31
CA PRO A 181 7.98 -18.85 1.75
C PRO A 181 7.86 -17.88 0.57
N LEU A 182 7.16 -16.76 0.81
CA LEU A 182 6.80 -15.71 -0.15
C LEU A 182 5.78 -16.09 -1.22
N ASP A 183 5.24 -17.31 -1.21
CA ASP A 183 3.96 -17.55 -1.89
C ASP A 183 2.85 -16.75 -1.21
N ILE A 184 1.86 -16.34 -2.00
CA ILE A 184 0.70 -15.60 -1.51
C ILE A 184 -0.58 -16.39 -1.71
N LEU A 185 -1.43 -16.39 -0.69
CA LEU A 185 -2.81 -16.85 -0.75
C LEU A 185 -3.66 -15.61 -0.97
N VAL A 186 -4.29 -15.50 -2.14
CA VAL A 186 -5.00 -14.29 -2.55
C VAL A 186 -6.42 -14.60 -2.98
N TRP A 187 -7.35 -13.73 -2.62
CA TRP A 187 -8.75 -13.73 -3.04
C TRP A 187 -9.24 -12.28 -3.16
N PRO A 188 -10.42 -12.04 -3.76
CA PRO A 188 -10.95 -10.68 -3.85
C PRO A 188 -11.01 -10.01 -2.47
N GLY A 189 -10.25 -8.92 -2.32
CA GLY A 189 -10.23 -8.09 -1.13
C GLY A 189 -9.15 -8.41 -0.09
N HIS A 190 -8.37 -9.50 -0.23
CA HIS A 190 -7.33 -9.81 0.77
C HIS A 190 -6.19 -10.69 0.25
N VAL A 191 -5.07 -10.64 0.97
CA VAL A 191 -3.88 -11.46 0.70
C VAL A 191 -3.18 -11.87 1.99
N VAL A 192 -2.73 -13.12 2.04
CA VAL A 192 -1.90 -13.71 3.10
C VAL A 192 -0.56 -14.12 2.49
N ILE A 193 0.53 -13.88 3.20
CA ILE A 193 1.89 -14.17 2.73
C ILE A 193 2.45 -15.32 3.56
N VAL A 194 2.99 -16.33 2.90
CA VAL A 194 3.65 -17.45 3.57
C VAL A 194 5.02 -16.96 4.04
N LEU A 195 5.29 -17.00 5.35
CA LEU A 195 6.54 -16.49 5.92
C LEU A 195 7.56 -17.61 6.12
N THR A 196 7.11 -18.77 6.57
CA THR A 196 7.90 -20.00 6.72
C THR A 196 7.05 -21.19 6.26
N PRO A 197 7.59 -22.43 6.20
CA PRO A 197 6.77 -23.61 5.90
C PRO A 197 5.59 -23.85 6.86
N THR A 198 5.58 -23.22 8.03
CA THR A 198 4.54 -23.40 9.06
C THR A 198 3.84 -22.10 9.47
N THR A 199 4.27 -20.95 8.97
CA THR A 199 3.73 -19.65 9.41
C THR A 199 3.39 -18.75 8.26
N THR A 200 2.36 -17.94 8.46
CA THR A 200 1.90 -16.88 7.56
C THR A 200 1.98 -15.53 8.25
N ILE A 201 2.03 -14.48 7.44
CA ILE A 201 1.93 -13.10 7.86
C ILE A 201 0.92 -12.37 6.97
N GLU A 202 0.11 -11.51 7.57
CA GLU A 202 -0.86 -10.67 6.87
C GLU A 202 -1.13 -9.40 7.66
N SER A 203 -1.57 -8.33 7.00
CA SER A 203 -2.20 -7.20 7.68
C SER A 203 -3.71 -7.37 7.64
N LEU A 204 -4.30 -7.66 8.79
CA LEU A 204 -5.72 -7.95 8.93
C LEU A 204 -6.48 -6.75 9.51
N TYR A 205 -7.61 -6.41 8.91
CA TYR A 205 -8.48 -5.35 9.41
C TYR A 205 -8.83 -5.57 10.90
N GLY A 206 -8.68 -4.52 11.71
CA GLY A 206 -8.89 -4.55 13.16
C GLY A 206 -7.73 -5.09 13.99
N GLN A 207 -6.76 -5.80 13.39
CA GLN A 207 -5.62 -6.41 14.10
C GLN A 207 -4.25 -5.88 13.65
N GLY A 208 -4.14 -5.40 12.41
CA GLY A 208 -2.86 -5.01 11.82
C GLY A 208 -2.04 -6.23 11.37
N VAL A 209 -0.72 -6.06 11.35
CA VAL A 209 0.21 -7.09 10.90
C VAL A 209 0.38 -8.15 11.98
N ILE A 210 -0.01 -9.39 11.67
CA ILE A 210 -0.01 -10.53 12.60
C ILE A 210 0.63 -11.77 11.98
N LEU A 211 1.09 -12.68 12.84
CA LEU A 211 1.47 -14.03 12.46
C LEU A 211 0.33 -15.00 12.74
N SER A 212 0.16 -15.99 11.87
CA SER A 212 -0.72 -17.13 12.09
C SER A 212 -0.03 -18.42 11.68
N ASP A 213 -0.40 -19.54 12.31
CA ASP A 213 -0.03 -20.87 11.81
C ASP A 213 -0.63 -21.09 10.42
N LEU A 214 0.16 -21.67 9.50
CA LEU A 214 -0.25 -21.88 8.11
C LEU A 214 -1.41 -22.88 8.01
N HIS A 215 -1.37 -23.98 8.76
CA HIS A 215 -2.44 -24.99 8.73
C HIS A 215 -3.73 -24.43 9.30
N ASP A 216 -3.67 -23.74 10.44
CA ASP A 216 -4.84 -23.09 11.04
C ASP A 216 -5.44 -22.07 10.08
N ARG A 217 -4.58 -21.26 9.43
CA ARG A 217 -5.04 -20.24 8.50
C ARG A 217 -5.68 -20.85 7.24
N LEU A 218 -5.10 -21.92 6.69
CA LEU A 218 -5.70 -22.68 5.60
C LEU A 218 -7.07 -23.26 6.00
N HIS A 219 -7.20 -23.76 7.22
CA HIS A 219 -8.45 -24.26 7.77
C HIS A 219 -9.53 -23.17 7.86
N GLN A 220 -9.16 -21.97 8.33
CA GLN A 220 -10.04 -20.80 8.38
C GLN A 220 -10.46 -20.34 6.97
N LEU A 221 -9.61 -20.55 5.97
CA LEU A 221 -9.88 -20.21 4.58
C LEU A 221 -10.59 -21.33 3.80
N SER A 222 -10.97 -22.45 4.44
CA SER A 222 -11.60 -23.60 3.76
C SER A 222 -12.89 -23.25 3.01
N SER A 223 -13.65 -22.26 3.47
CA SER A 223 -14.85 -21.75 2.77
C SER A 223 -14.55 -20.62 1.78
N THR A 224 -13.33 -20.10 1.76
CA THR A 224 -12.89 -18.99 0.91
C THR A 224 -12.27 -19.54 -0.36
N LYS A 225 -12.75 -19.09 -1.53
CA LYS A 225 -12.12 -19.42 -2.80
C LYS A 225 -10.86 -18.57 -3.01
N PHE A 226 -9.75 -18.99 -2.42
CA PHE A 226 -8.44 -18.39 -2.65
C PHE A 226 -7.65 -19.14 -3.72
N ILE A 227 -6.63 -18.47 -4.26
CA ILE A 227 -5.65 -19.04 -5.16
C ILE A 227 -4.25 -18.78 -4.60
N ILE A 228 -3.32 -19.68 -4.90
CA ILE A 228 -1.93 -19.53 -4.48
C ILE A 228 -1.12 -19.00 -5.67
N ARG A 229 -0.37 -17.91 -5.46
CA ARG A 229 0.51 -17.31 -6.47
C ARG A 229 1.94 -17.24 -5.96
N ARG A 230 2.87 -17.43 -6.89
CA ARG A 230 4.31 -17.31 -6.68
C ARG A 230 4.88 -16.25 -7.60
N PHE A 231 5.52 -15.23 -7.02
CA PHE A 231 6.17 -14.16 -7.78
C PHE A 231 7.70 -14.28 -7.85
N LEU A 232 8.30 -15.12 -7.02
CA LEU A 232 9.72 -15.45 -7.09
C LEU A 232 9.94 -16.69 -7.94
N PHE A 233 10.77 -16.55 -8.97
CA PHE A 233 11.17 -17.64 -9.86
C PHE A 233 12.64 -17.96 -9.58
N GLU A 234 12.90 -18.54 -8.42
CA GLU A 234 14.13 -19.28 -8.17
C GLU A 234 14.06 -20.66 -8.84
#